data_AF-A0A917G2X2-F1
#
_entry.id   AF-A0A917G2X2-F1
#
_cell.length_a   1.000
_cell.length_b   1.000
_cell.length_c   1.000
_cell.angle_alpha   90.00
_cell.angle_beta   90.00
_cell.angle_gamma   90.00
#
_symmetry.space_group_name_H-M   'P 1'
#
loop_
_entity.id
_entity.type
_entity.pdbx_description
1 polymer ?
#
loop_
_entity_poly.entity_id
_entity_poly.type
_entity_poly.pdbx_seq_one_letter_code
_entity_poly.pdbx_strand_id
1 'polypeptide(L)'
;MFRTKKYKATDFERNYTDVGIFVTNPEHRLQLCIIELEDQDLQKIRALQPYVEQHIKPIVDNFYKAIEQVPHLKAIIADNSTTTRLRQTLTTHVQQMFSGKIDDAFINVRQKVGRVSCTHWPIS
;
A
#
# COMPACT_ATOMS: atom_id res chain seq x y z
N MET A 1 12.71 6.59 20.87
CA MET A 1 13.71 5.50 20.83
C MET A 1 13.14 4.36 19.98
N PHE A 2 13.43 4.35 18.68
CA PHE A 2 12.98 3.28 17.78
C PHE A 2 13.94 2.11 17.95
N ARG A 3 13.48 1.04 18.60
CA ARG A 3 14.26 -0.19 18.80
C ARG A 3 14.26 -0.94 17.47
N THR A 4 15.33 -0.80 16.69
CA THR A 4 15.51 -1.55 15.44
C THR A 4 15.72 -3.03 15.77
N LYS A 5 14.67 -3.84 15.61
CA LYS A 5 14.83 -5.29 15.49
C LYS A 5 15.69 -5.53 14.25
N LYS A 6 16.86 -6.16 14.40
CA LYS A 6 17.69 -6.55 13.26
C LYS A 6 16.96 -7.65 12.49
N TYR A 7 16.73 -7.43 11.20
CA TYR A 7 16.19 -8.40 10.27
C TYR A 7 17.05 -9.67 10.28
N LYS A 8 16.43 -10.85 10.37
CA LYS A 8 17.13 -12.12 10.14
C LYS A 8 16.86 -12.53 8.69
N ALA A 9 17.91 -12.90 7.96
CA ALA A 9 17.78 -13.40 6.58
C ALA A 9 16.78 -14.55 6.46
N THR A 10 16.65 -15.37 7.51
CA THR A 10 15.72 -16.49 7.63
C THR A 10 14.24 -16.12 7.56
N ASP A 11 13.87 -14.84 7.78
CA ASP A 11 12.47 -14.41 7.71
C ASP A 11 11.95 -14.33 6.27
N PHE A 12 12.84 -14.20 5.28
CA PHE A 12 12.50 -14.14 3.85
C PHE A 12 12.52 -15.52 3.16
N GLU A 13 12.89 -16.58 3.87
CA GLU A 13 12.90 -17.96 3.36
C GLU A 13 11.54 -18.66 3.48
N ARG A 14 10.52 -17.97 4.02
CA ARG A 14 9.17 -18.50 4.15
C ARG A 14 8.49 -18.54 2.80
N ASN A 15 8.00 -19.72 2.42
CA ASN A 15 7.16 -19.92 1.25
C ASN A 15 5.69 -19.89 1.68
N TYR A 16 4.96 -18.87 1.23
CA TYR A 16 3.54 -18.69 1.48
C TYR A 16 2.74 -19.27 0.30
N THR A 17 1.80 -20.18 0.57
CA THR A 17 1.01 -20.88 -0.45
C THR A 17 -0.13 -20.04 -1.03
N ASP A 18 -0.51 -18.96 -0.36
CA ASP A 18 -1.59 -18.04 -0.72
C ASP A 18 -1.10 -16.74 -1.38
N VAL A 19 0.17 -16.70 -1.77
CA VAL A 19 0.86 -15.56 -2.39
C VAL A 19 1.01 -15.79 -3.88
N GLY A 20 0.77 -14.73 -4.67
CA GLY A 20 0.96 -14.76 -6.11
C GLY A 20 0.07 -13.79 -6.89
N ILE A 21 0.18 -13.85 -8.20
CA ILE A 21 -0.61 -13.06 -9.15
C ILE A 21 -1.79 -13.90 -9.69
N PHE A 22 -3.01 -13.47 -9.36
CA PHE A 22 -4.29 -14.11 -9.72
C PHE A 22 -5.18 -13.19 -10.57
N VAL A 23 -4.57 -12.36 -11.41
CA VAL A 23 -5.26 -11.37 -12.25
C VAL A 23 -5.76 -12.03 -13.54
N THR A 24 -7.04 -11.87 -13.86
CA THR A 24 -7.64 -12.45 -15.08
C THR A 24 -7.44 -11.57 -16.32
N ASN A 25 -7.36 -10.25 -16.15
CA ASN A 25 -7.21 -9.33 -17.28
C ASN A 25 -5.76 -9.39 -17.85
N PRO A 26 -5.58 -9.71 -19.15
CA PRO A 26 -4.25 -9.82 -19.76
C PRO A 26 -3.50 -8.48 -19.81
N GLU A 27 -4.17 -7.33 -19.92
CA GLU A 27 -3.53 -6.01 -19.93
C GLU A 27 -2.88 -5.71 -18.59
N HIS A 28 -3.58 -5.99 -17.48
CA HIS A 28 -3.02 -5.82 -16.14
C HIS A 28 -1.85 -6.79 -15.90
N ARG A 29 -1.92 -8.02 -16.41
CA ARG A 29 -0.78 -8.95 -16.35
C ARG A 29 0.43 -8.42 -17.12
N LEU A 30 0.23 -7.80 -18.28
CA LEU A 30 1.29 -7.17 -19.05
C LEU A 30 1.91 -5.99 -18.27
N GLN A 31 1.10 -5.14 -17.65
CA GLN A 31 1.58 -4.04 -16.81
C GLN A 31 2.45 -4.55 -15.64
N LEU A 32 2.05 -5.63 -14.97
CA LEU A 32 2.83 -6.27 -13.91
C LEU A 32 4.17 -6.83 -14.43
N CYS A 33 4.16 -7.41 -15.62
CA CYS A 33 5.37 -7.90 -16.28
C CYS A 33 6.34 -6.77 -16.64
N ILE A 34 5.83 -5.63 -17.13
CA ILE A 34 6.65 -4.45 -17.49
C ILE A 34 7.37 -3.85 -16.27
N ILE A 35 6.75 -3.89 -15.09
CA ILE A 35 7.37 -3.41 -13.84
C ILE A 35 8.19 -4.49 -13.12
N GLU A 36 8.40 -5.65 -13.76
CA GLU A 36 9.17 -6.79 -13.23
C GLU A 36 8.68 -7.25 -11.85
N LEU A 37 7.36 -7.19 -11.59
CA LEU A 37 6.79 -7.66 -10.33
C LEU A 37 6.45 -9.15 -10.43
N GLU A 38 7.26 -9.99 -9.79
CA GLU A 38 7.12 -11.44 -9.83
C GLU A 38 6.63 -12.04 -8.50
N ASP A 39 6.17 -13.29 -8.53
CA ASP A 39 5.72 -14.00 -7.32
C ASP A 39 6.80 -14.03 -6.22
N GLN A 40 8.08 -14.09 -6.59
CA GLN A 40 9.19 -14.05 -5.62
C GLN A 40 9.25 -12.73 -4.85
N ASP A 41 8.91 -11.62 -5.49
CA ASP A 41 8.85 -10.32 -4.82
C ASP A 41 7.62 -10.23 -3.92
N LEU A 42 6.50 -10.84 -4.32
CA LEU A 42 5.32 -10.96 -3.48
C LEU A 42 5.59 -11.81 -2.22
N GLN A 43 6.42 -12.85 -2.31
CA GLN A 43 6.85 -13.64 -1.15
C GLN A 43 7.66 -12.78 -0.16
N LYS A 44 8.61 -11.97 -0.66
CA LYS A 44 9.39 -11.05 0.18
C LYS A 44 8.51 -9.99 0.83
N ILE A 45 7.58 -9.42 0.06
CA ILE A 45 6.59 -8.46 0.55
C ILE A 45 5.73 -9.08 1.65
N ARG A 46 5.24 -10.32 1.46
CA ARG A 46 4.46 -11.03 2.48
C ARG A 46 5.25 -11.27 3.77
N ALA A 47 6.53 -11.60 3.67
CA ALA A 47 7.41 -11.77 4.82
C ALA A 47 7.56 -10.48 5.67
N LEU A 48 7.42 -9.32 5.04
CA LEU A 48 7.48 -8.02 5.73
C LEU A 48 6.18 -7.65 6.46
N GLN A 49 5.05 -8.28 6.12
CA GLN A 49 3.73 -7.93 6.67
C GLN A 49 3.68 -7.85 8.20
N PRO A 50 4.20 -8.82 8.97
CA PRO A 50 4.12 -8.77 10.43
C PRO A 50 4.82 -7.54 11.03
N TYR A 51 5.89 -7.09 10.38
CA TYR A 51 6.65 -5.92 10.79
C TYR A 51 5.92 -4.63 10.47
N VAL A 52 5.32 -4.55 9.27
CA VAL A 52 4.52 -3.40 8.85
C VAL A 52 3.29 -3.27 9.74
N GLU A 53 2.59 -4.36 10.06
CA GLU A 53 1.42 -4.36 10.94
C GLU A 53 1.75 -3.86 12.35
N GLN A 54 2.91 -4.25 12.90
CA GLN A 54 3.38 -3.75 14.20
C GLN A 54 3.64 -2.24 14.20
N HIS A 55 3.90 -1.65 13.03
CA HIS A 55 4.27 -0.24 12.88
C HIS A 55 3.27 0.55 12.02
N ILE A 56 2.10 0.00 11.73
CA ILE A 56 1.17 0.60 10.76
C ILE A 56 0.64 1.96 11.23
N LYS A 57 0.31 2.05 12.52
CA LYS A 57 -0.18 3.29 13.13
C LYS A 57 0.85 4.43 13.00
N PRO A 58 2.11 4.29 13.46
CA PRO A 58 3.09 5.36 13.31
C PRO A 58 3.43 5.67 11.85
N ILE A 59 3.40 4.69 10.93
CA ILE A 59 3.60 4.94 9.49
C ILE A 59 2.51 5.89 8.95
N VAL A 60 1.24 5.54 9.17
CA VAL A 60 0.10 6.35 8.73
C VAL A 60 0.08 7.70 9.43
N ASP A 61 0.44 7.71 10.72
CA ASP A 61 0.45 8.95 11.48
C ASP A 61 1.47 9.96 10.98
N ASN A 62 2.67 9.50 10.67
CA ASN A 62 3.74 10.33 10.13
C ASN A 62 3.42 10.82 8.71
N PHE A 63 2.79 9.99 7.89
CA PHE A 63 2.35 10.38 6.55
C PHE A 63 1.40 11.59 6.57
N TYR A 64 0.32 11.52 7.35
CA TYR A 64 -0.61 12.64 7.42
C TYR A 64 -0.08 13.84 8.20
N LYS A 65 0.82 13.64 9.18
CA LYS A 65 1.54 14.78 9.79
C LYS A 65 2.37 15.55 8.76
N ALA A 66 3.01 14.87 7.82
CA ALA A 66 3.74 15.51 6.73
C ALA A 66 2.79 16.25 5.77
N ILE A 67 1.65 15.63 5.42
CA ILE A 67 0.64 16.29 4.56
C ILE A 67 0.05 17.55 5.22
N GLU A 68 -0.26 17.48 6.51
CA GLU A 68 -0.84 18.60 7.26
C GLU A 68 0.10 19.83 7.34
N GLN A 69 1.41 19.65 7.10
CA GLN A 69 2.38 20.74 7.01
C GLN A 69 2.29 21.53 5.71
N VAL A 70 1.58 21.01 4.70
CA VAL A 70 1.45 21.64 3.39
C VAL A 70 0.03 22.24 3.26
N PRO A 71 -0.13 23.58 3.37
CA PRO A 71 -1.44 24.21 3.52
C PRO A 71 -2.46 23.87 2.42
N HIS A 72 -2.02 23.83 1.16
CA HIS A 72 -2.90 23.51 0.04
C HIS A 72 -3.39 22.05 0.09
N LEU A 73 -2.59 21.10 0.58
CA LEU A 73 -3.01 19.68 0.72
C LEU A 73 -3.99 19.52 1.86
N LYS A 74 -3.75 20.24 2.96
CA LYS A 74 -4.65 20.28 4.10
C LYS A 74 -6.03 20.82 3.70
N ALA A 75 -6.08 21.85 2.86
CA ALA A 75 -7.33 22.40 2.33
C ALA A 75 -8.09 21.37 1.49
N ILE A 76 -7.41 20.74 0.52
CA ILE A 76 -8.02 19.69 -0.33
C ILE A 76 -8.60 18.55 0.51
N ILE A 77 -7.90 18.13 1.58
CA ILE A 77 -8.40 17.10 2.49
C ILE A 77 -9.66 17.57 3.21
N ALA A 78 -9.65 18.80 3.75
CA ALA A 78 -10.78 19.35 4.49
C ALA A 78 -12.05 19.48 3.63
N ASP A 79 -11.90 19.77 2.33
CA ASP A 79 -13.02 19.96 1.41
C ASP A 79 -13.67 18.64 0.96
N ASN A 80 -12.91 17.54 0.93
CA ASN A 80 -13.34 16.29 0.29
C ASN A 80 -13.46 15.09 1.24
N SER A 81 -12.93 15.19 2.46
CA SER A 81 -12.83 14.06 3.38
C SER A 81 -12.53 14.50 4.82
N THR A 82 -12.28 13.53 5.69
CA THR A 82 -11.68 13.77 7.01
C THR A 82 -10.36 13.04 7.11
N THR A 83 -9.41 13.62 7.86
CA THR A 83 -8.11 12.99 8.11
C THR A 83 -8.30 11.61 8.76
N THR A 84 -9.27 11.44 9.66
CA THR A 84 -9.58 10.14 10.29
C THR A 84 -9.98 9.09 9.26
N ARG A 85 -10.90 9.42 8.33
CA ARG A 85 -11.31 8.49 7.26
C ARG A 85 -10.13 8.13 6.37
N LEU A 86 -9.34 9.13 5.99
CA LEU A 86 -8.16 8.94 5.14
C LEU A 86 -7.07 8.08 5.81
N ARG A 87 -6.82 8.26 7.11
CA ARG A 87 -5.91 7.40 7.90
C ARG A 87 -6.35 5.94 7.90
N GLN A 88 -7.66 5.68 8.04
CA GLN A 88 -8.20 4.31 7.98
C GLN A 88 -8.03 3.72 6.58
N THR A 89 -8.38 4.47 5.53
CA THR A 89 -8.20 4.06 4.14
C THR A 89 -6.73 3.73 3.84
N LEU A 90 -5.79 4.59 4.24
CA LEU A 90 -4.36 4.34 4.04
C LEU A 90 -3.86 3.13 4.85
N THR A 91 -4.34 2.95 6.08
CA THR A 91 -4.02 1.77 6.90
C THR A 91 -4.35 0.49 6.15
N THR A 92 -5.61 0.37 5.68
CA THR A 92 -6.05 -0.79 4.90
C THR A 92 -5.24 -0.96 3.63
N HIS A 93 -4.93 0.14 2.94
CA HIS A 93 -4.14 0.10 1.72
C HIS A 93 -2.73 -0.43 1.92
N VAL A 94 -2.02 0.04 2.94
CA VAL A 94 -0.68 -0.45 3.25
C VAL A 94 -0.75 -1.92 3.64
N GLN A 95 -1.68 -2.31 4.51
CA GLN A 95 -1.85 -3.73 4.87
C GLN A 95 -2.09 -4.62 3.64
N GLN A 96 -2.95 -4.18 2.71
CA GLN A 96 -3.19 -4.89 1.45
C GLN A 96 -1.97 -4.96 0.55
N MET A 97 -1.07 -3.95 0.55
CA MET A 97 0.17 -4.02 -0.23
C MET A 97 1.08 -5.14 0.26
N PHE A 98 1.05 -5.43 1.56
CA PHE A 98 1.90 -6.47 2.18
C PHE A 98 1.23 -7.85 2.25
N SER A 99 0.04 -8.05 1.66
CA SER A 99 -0.63 -9.36 1.66
C SER A 99 0.01 -10.38 0.71
N GLY A 100 0.89 -9.94 -0.20
CA GLY A 100 1.50 -10.80 -1.22
C GLY A 100 0.51 -11.35 -2.26
N LYS A 101 -0.71 -10.82 -2.32
CA LYS A 101 -1.74 -11.28 -3.25
C LYS A 101 -2.18 -10.16 -4.18
N ILE A 102 -1.98 -10.36 -5.48
CA ILE A 102 -2.46 -9.44 -6.52
C ILE A 102 -3.55 -10.16 -7.31
N ASP A 103 -4.80 -9.82 -7.05
CA ASP A 103 -5.97 -10.32 -7.78
C ASP A 103 -6.79 -9.19 -8.40
N ASP A 104 -7.84 -9.52 -9.16
CA ASP A 104 -8.68 -8.48 -9.79
C ASP A 104 -9.36 -7.57 -8.76
N ALA A 105 -9.66 -8.07 -7.56
CA ALA A 105 -10.21 -7.26 -6.48
C ALA A 105 -9.18 -6.21 -5.99
N PHE A 106 -7.92 -6.62 -5.84
CA PHE A 106 -6.80 -5.72 -5.53
C PHE A 106 -6.67 -4.62 -6.59
N ILE A 107 -6.66 -4.99 -7.89
CA ILE A 107 -6.54 -4.01 -8.98
C ILE A 107 -7.74 -3.04 -8.97
N ASN A 108 -8.96 -3.55 -8.80
CA ASN A 108 -10.18 -2.73 -8.76
C ASN A 108 -10.18 -1.71 -7.63
N VAL A 109 -9.70 -2.09 -6.43
CA VAL A 109 -9.55 -1.15 -5.31
C VAL A 109 -8.57 -0.04 -5.68
N ARG A 110 -7.42 -0.37 -6.27
CA ARG A 110 -6.39 0.62 -6.66
C ARG A 110 -6.87 1.57 -7.75
N GLN A 111 -7.62 1.08 -8.73
CA GLN A 111 -8.22 1.95 -9.75
C GLN A 111 -9.24 2.92 -9.15
N LYS A 112 -10.08 2.47 -8.21
CA LYS A 112 -11.04 3.35 -7.52
C LYS A 112 -10.33 4.44 -6.73
N VAL A 113 -9.29 4.08 -5.97
CA VAL A 113 -8.48 5.03 -5.20
C VAL A 113 -7.76 6.01 -6.12
N GLY A 114 -7.17 5.54 -7.22
CA GLY A 114 -6.52 6.39 -8.22
C GLY A 114 -7.48 7.38 -8.85
N ARG A 115 -8.69 6.93 -9.23
CA ARG A 115 -9.74 7.83 -9.73
C ARG A 115 -10.08 8.90 -8.70
N VAL A 116 -10.40 8.51 -7.46
CA VAL A 116 -10.70 9.49 -6.38
C VAL A 116 -9.52 10.44 -6.15
N SER A 117 -8.29 9.96 -6.11
CA SER A 117 -7.12 10.81 -5.88
C SER A 117 -6.88 11.80 -7.01
N CYS A 118 -6.95 11.36 -8.28
CA CYS A 118 -6.70 12.23 -9.43
C CYS A 118 -7.84 13.24 -9.67
N THR A 119 -9.08 12.93 -9.30
CA THR A 119 -10.20 13.87 -9.48
C THR A 119 -10.12 15.07 -8.53
N HIS A 120 -9.51 14.90 -7.34
CA HIS A 120 -9.44 15.96 -6.33
C HIS A 120 -8.06 16.61 -6.21
N TRP A 121 -7.07 16.13 -6.98
CA TRP A 121 -5.73 16.70 -7.02
C TRP A 121 -5.42 17.24 -8.40
N PRO A 122 -5.57 18.56 -8.63
CA PRO A 122 -5.15 19.15 -9.90
C PRO A 122 -3.63 19.03 -10.00
N ILE A 123 -3.17 18.15 -10.88
CA ILE A 123 -1.83 18.23 -11.46
C ILE A 123 -1.78 19.58 -12.18
N SER A 124 -1.10 20.55 -11.57
CA SER A 124 -0.71 21.81 -12.20
C SER A 124 0.66 21.64 -12.83
#